data_AF-A0A4W6C824-F1
#
_entry.id   AF-A0A4W6C824-F1
#
_cell.length_a   1.000
_cell.length_b   1.000
_cell.length_c   1.000
_cell.angle_alpha   90.00
_cell.angle_beta   90.00
_cell.angle_gamma   90.00
#
_symmetry.space_group_name_H-M   'P 1'
#
loop_
_entity.id
_entity.type
_entity.pdbx_description
1 polymer ?
#
loop_
_entity_poly.entity_id
_entity_poly.type
_entity_poly.pdbx_seq_one_letter_code
_entity_poly.pdbx_strand_id
1 'polypeptide(L)'
;MQWRRHITGCAFSLVFVVSYFTNKYVLSVLKFTYPTLFQGWQTFVGAVLLLLFGKLGWVELSRITRSALPWLPASLLFVGNIYAGSRALSRIVRPDTSYI
;
A
#
# COMPACT_ATOMS: atom_id res chain seq x y z
N MET A 1 2.32 -7.83 28.04
CA MET A 1 1.68 -7.79 26.70
C MET A 1 1.76 -6.41 26.00
N GLN A 2 1.94 -5.29 26.71
CA GLN A 2 2.10 -3.96 26.10
C GLN A 2 3.39 -3.80 25.26
N TRP A 3 4.53 -4.32 25.73
CA TRP A 3 5.82 -4.19 25.03
C TRP A 3 5.82 -4.73 23.59
N ARG A 4 5.21 -5.91 23.35
CA ARG A 4 5.05 -6.46 22.00
C ARG A 4 4.20 -5.55 21.10
N ARG A 5 3.12 -4.97 21.61
CA ARG A 5 2.31 -3.98 20.88
C ARG A 5 3.11 -2.72 20.54
N HIS A 6 3.96 -2.23 21.45
CA HIS A 6 4.82 -1.09 21.18
C HIS A 6 5.86 -1.40 20.10
N ILE A 7 6.51 -2.57 20.15
CA ILE A 7 7.44 -3.01 19.11
C ILE A 7 6.76 -3.11 17.76
N THR A 8 5.58 -3.74 17.68
CA THR A 8 4.81 -3.83 16.43
C THR A 8 4.43 -2.44 15.91
N GLY A 9 4.05 -1.52 16.79
CA GLY A 9 3.77 -0.13 16.42
C GLY A 9 5.01 0.59 15.87
N CYS A 10 6.16 0.46 16.51
CA CYS A 10 7.41 1.04 16.03
C CYS A 10 7.82 0.45 14.68
N ALA A 11 7.73 -0.87 14.52
CA ALA A 11 8.03 -1.54 13.25
C ALA A 11 7.08 -1.06 12.13
N PHE A 12 5.79 -0.94 12.42
CA PHE A 12 4.81 -0.38 11.49
C PHE A 12 5.16 1.05 11.08
N SER A 13 5.43 1.93 12.05
CA SER A 13 5.78 3.33 11.77
C SER A 13 7.04 3.46 10.92
N LEU A 14 8.08 2.66 11.20
CA LEU A 14 9.31 2.65 10.41
C LEU A 14 9.05 2.22 8.96
N VAL A 15 8.34 1.10 8.76
CA VAL A 15 7.99 0.60 7.42
C VAL A 15 7.12 1.62 6.68
N PHE A 16 6.18 2.26 7.37
CA PHE A 16 5.33 3.30 6.80
C PHE A 16 6.14 4.50 6.29
N VAL A 17 7.06 5.03 7.10
CA VAL A 17 7.91 6.18 6.74
C VAL A 17 8.81 5.83 5.55
N VAL A 18 9.45 4.67 5.56
CA VAL A 18 10.30 4.20 4.43
C VAL A 18 9.47 4.04 3.15
N SER A 19 8.28 3.47 3.26
CA SER A 19 7.37 3.29 2.12
C SER A 19 6.93 4.64 1.54
N TYR A 20 6.64 5.63 2.40
CA TYR A 20 6.28 6.98 1.96
C TYR A 20 7.41 7.62 1.14
N PHE A 21 8.66 7.57 1.61
CA PHE A 21 9.79 8.12 0.88
C PHE A 21 10.05 7.39 -0.44
N THR A 22 9.96 6.05 -0.44
CA THR A 22 10.10 5.24 -1.66
C THR A 22 9.05 5.60 -2.70
N ASN A 23 7.78 5.69 -2.27
CA ASN A 23 6.67 6.07 -3.14
C ASN A 23 6.87 7.48 -3.72
N LYS A 24 7.32 8.43 -2.89
CA LYS A 24 7.65 9.78 -3.35
C LYS A 24 8.76 9.78 -4.39
N TYR A 25 9.85 9.03 -4.16
CA TYR A 25 10.98 8.93 -5.08
C TYR A 25 10.55 8.36 -6.43
N VAL A 26 9.79 7.26 -6.44
CA VAL A 26 9.31 6.62 -7.67
C VAL A 26 8.39 7.54 -8.47
N LEU A 27 7.46 8.23 -7.81
CA LEU A 27 6.49 9.09 -8.48
C LEU A 27 7.10 10.41 -8.96
N SER A 28 8.00 11.00 -8.18
CA SER A 28 8.54 12.34 -8.46
C SER A 28 9.87 12.31 -9.20
N VAL A 29 10.86 11.57 -8.69
CA VAL A 29 12.22 11.53 -9.26
C VAL A 29 12.28 10.63 -10.49
N LEU A 30 11.70 9.44 -10.39
CA LEU A 30 11.58 8.52 -11.52
C LEU A 30 10.49 8.93 -12.52
N LYS A 31 9.69 9.95 -12.19
CA LYS A 31 8.60 10.50 -13.03
C LYS A 31 7.58 9.45 -13.48
N PHE A 32 7.28 8.46 -12.63
CA PHE A 32 6.32 7.43 -12.97
C PHE A 32 4.91 8.01 -13.15
N THR A 33 4.40 7.98 -14.38
CA THR A 33 3.22 8.75 -14.80
C THR A 33 1.89 8.19 -14.28
N TYR A 34 1.86 6.92 -13.86
CA TYR A 34 0.63 6.20 -13.52
C TYR A 34 0.62 5.69 -12.06
N PRO A 35 0.24 6.54 -11.10
CA PRO A 35 0.33 6.20 -9.67
C PRO A 35 -0.56 5.00 -9.29
N THR A 36 -1.68 4.79 -9.99
CA THR A 36 -2.57 3.65 -9.78
C THR A 36 -1.98 2.33 -10.27
N LEU A 37 -1.25 2.34 -11.39
CA LEU A 37 -0.55 1.16 -11.87
C LEU A 37 0.58 0.76 -10.91
N PHE A 38 1.30 1.75 -10.38
CA PHE A 38 2.34 1.50 -9.39
C PHE A 38 1.76 0.91 -8.09
N GLN A 39 0.64 1.45 -7.62
CA GLN A 39 -0.07 0.92 -6.46
C GLN A 39 -0.64 -0.49 -6.69
N GLY A 40 -1.17 -0.75 -7.89
CA GLY A 40 -1.61 -2.09 -8.31
C GLY A 40 -0.45 -3.08 -8.32
N TRP A 41 0.72 -2.65 -8.82
CA TRP A 41 1.95 -3.44 -8.80
C TRP A 41 2.42 -3.78 -7.38
N GLN A 42 2.40 -2.82 -6.45
CA GLN A 42 2.74 -3.07 -5.04
C GLN A 42 1.80 -4.11 -4.40
N THR A 43 0.49 -4.01 -4.66
CA THR A 43 -0.50 -4.98 -4.19
C THR A 43 -0.23 -6.37 -4.79
N PHE A 44 0.10 -6.44 -6.07
CA PHE A 44 0.43 -7.70 -6.76
C PHE A 44 1.68 -8.36 -6.17
N VAL A 45 2.77 -7.61 -6.02
CA VAL A 45 4.01 -8.13 -5.40
C VAL A 45 3.74 -8.57 -3.96
N GLY A 46 2.97 -7.79 -3.20
CA GLY A 46 2.54 -8.17 -1.85
C GLY A 46 1.73 -9.47 -1.81
N ALA A 47 0.80 -9.65 -2.74
CA ALA A 47 0.02 -10.88 -2.87
C ALA A 47 0.90 -12.08 -3.23
N VAL A 48 1.84 -11.93 -4.17
CA VAL A 48 2.80 -12.99 -4.53
C VAL A 48 3.65 -13.38 -3.33
N LEU A 49 4.21 -12.41 -2.60
CA LEU A 49 5.00 -12.66 -1.39
C LEU A 49 4.16 -13.37 -0.31
N LEU A 50 2.91 -12.94 -0.12
CA LEU A 50 1.99 -13.55 0.84
C LEU A 50 1.70 -15.02 0.48
N LEU A 51 1.47 -15.32 -0.80
CA LEU A 51 1.28 -16.68 -1.29
C LEU A 51 2.54 -17.54 -1.13
N LEU A 52 3.72 -16.97 -1.38
CA LEU A 52 5.01 -17.64 -1.17
C LEU A 52 5.23 -17.96 0.31
N PHE A 53 5.03 -16.99 1.21
CA PHE A 53 5.16 -17.20 2.65
C PHE A 53 4.12 -18.18 3.19
N GLY A 54 2.91 -18.19 2.62
CA GLY A 54 1.92 -19.22 2.91
C GLY A 54 2.37 -20.61 2.49
N LYS A 55 2.96 -20.73 1.28
CA LYS A 55 3.49 -22.01 0.78
C LYS A 55 4.71 -22.50 1.58
N LEU A 56 5.51 -21.57 2.12
CA LEU A 56 6.64 -21.86 3.01
C LEU A 56 6.21 -22.17 4.45
N GLY A 57 4.92 -22.05 4.78
CA GLY A 57 4.39 -22.28 6.14
C GLY A 57 4.73 -21.16 7.14
N TRP A 58 5.20 -20.01 6.66
CA TRP A 58 5.52 -18.86 7.52
C TRP A 58 4.29 -18.03 7.87
N VAL A 59 3.21 -18.16 7.09
CA VAL A 59 1.94 -17.47 7.29
C VAL A 59 0.79 -18.45 7.09
N GLU A 60 -0.16 -18.49 8.02
CA GLU A 60 -1.39 -19.25 7.84
C GLU A 60 -2.34 -18.52 6.87
N LEU A 61 -2.59 -19.13 5.71
CA LEU A 61 -3.54 -18.62 4.73
C LEU A 61 -4.91 -19.25 4.94
N SER A 62 -5.91 -18.43 5.30
CA SER A 62 -7.31 -18.87 5.34
C SER A 62 -7.88 -19.07 3.94
N ARG A 63 -8.70 -20.11 3.78
CA ARG A 63 -9.36 -20.39 2.51
C ARG A 63 -10.43 -19.35 2.21
N ILE A 64 -10.33 -18.69 1.06
CA ILE A 64 -11.36 -17.74 0.59
C ILE A 64 -12.66 -18.51 0.39
N THR A 65 -13.66 -18.22 1.23
CA THR A 65 -14.98 -18.87 1.24
C THR A 65 -16.07 -17.81 1.01
N ARG A 66 -17.33 -18.21 0.87
CA ARG A 66 -18.49 -17.31 0.73
C ARG A 66 -18.58 -16.24 1.85
N SER A 67 -17.97 -16.50 3.01
CA SER A 67 -17.80 -15.56 4.13
C SER A 67 -16.89 -14.36 3.81
N ALA A 68 -16.18 -14.36 2.68
CA ALA A 68 -15.39 -13.23 2.21
C ALA A 68 -16.22 -12.18 1.45
N LEU A 69 -17.42 -12.49 0.97
CA LEU A 69 -18.27 -11.52 0.23
C LEU A 69 -18.57 -10.24 1.04
N PRO A 70 -18.86 -10.30 2.35
CA PRO A 70 -19.05 -9.09 3.17
C PRO A 70 -17.81 -8.20 3.29
N TRP A 71 -16.62 -8.67 2.90
CA TRP A 71 -15.41 -7.86 2.86
C TRP A 71 -15.31 -7.02 1.59
N LEU A 72 -16.14 -7.27 0.56
CA LEU A 72 -16.12 -6.50 -0.69
C LEU A 72 -16.35 -5.00 -0.46
N PRO A 73 -17.37 -4.54 0.29
CA PRO A 73 -17.54 -3.12 0.58
C PRO A 73 -16.32 -2.49 1.25
N ALA A 74 -15.74 -3.17 2.25
CA ALA A 74 -14.54 -2.69 2.95
C ALA A 74 -13.32 -2.63 2.01
N SER A 75 -13.16 -3.61 1.13
CA SER A 75 -12.09 -3.64 0.13
C SER A 75 -12.22 -2.51 -0.90
N LEU A 76 -13.45 -2.20 -1.34
CA LEU A 76 -13.71 -1.10 -2.28
C LEU A 76 -13.42 0.25 -1.64
N LEU A 77 -13.83 0.45 -0.37
CA LEU A 77 -13.49 1.66 0.39
C LEU A 77 -11.97 1.81 0.58
N PHE A 78 -11.27 0.70 0.84
CA PHE A 78 -9.81 0.70 0.95
C PHE A 78 -9.14 1.07 -0.37
N VAL A 79 -9.56 0.49 -1.49
CA VAL A 79 -9.08 0.84 -2.83
C VAL A 79 -9.35 2.31 -3.14
N GLY A 80 -10.56 2.79 -2.83
CA GLY A 80 -10.95 4.19 -3.02
C GLY A 80 -10.08 5.16 -2.21
N ASN A 81 -9.79 4.83 -0.95
CA ASN A 81 -8.93 5.62 -0.08
C ASN A 81 -7.50 5.72 -0.63
N ILE A 82 -6.90 4.59 -1.03
CA ILE A 82 -5.53 4.63 -1.56
C ILE A 82 -5.50 5.28 -2.95
N TYR A 83 -6.51 5.09 -3.80
CA TYR A 83 -6.63 5.82 -5.07
C TYR A 83 -6.67 7.34 -4.85
N ALA A 84 -7.52 7.80 -3.93
CA ALA A 84 -7.64 9.21 -3.58
C ALA A 84 -6.31 9.74 -3.02
N GLY A 85 -5.64 8.98 -2.14
CA GLY A 85 -4.32 9.30 -1.60
C GLY A 85 -3.24 9.41 -2.68
N SER A 86 -3.15 8.42 -3.57
CA SER A 86 -2.22 8.40 -4.70
C SER A 86 -2.44 9.58 -5.65
N ARG A 87 -3.71 9.95 -5.91
CA ARG A 87 -4.06 11.13 -6.72
C ARG A 87 -3.71 12.44 -5.99
N ALA A 88 -4.00 12.55 -4.69
CA ALA A 88 -3.65 13.71 -3.88
C ALA A 88 -2.13 13.92 -3.85
N LEU A 89 -1.35 12.85 -3.60
CA LEU A 89 0.11 12.86 -3.67
C LEU A 89 0.61 13.33 -5.03
N SER A 90 0.05 12.81 -6.13
CA SER A 90 0.45 13.24 -7.48
C SER A 90 0.14 14.71 -7.81
N ARG A 91 -0.86 15.30 -7.14
CA ARG A 91 -1.31 16.68 -7.36
C ARG A 91 -0.60 17.69 -6.46
N ILE A 92 -0.44 17.38 -5.17
CA ILE A 92 0.36 18.20 -4.22
C ILE A 92 1.82 18.27 -4.69
N VAL A 93 2.32 17.21 -5.35
CA VAL A 93 3.70 17.13 -5.86
C VAL A 93 3.90 17.87 -7.18
N ARG A 94 2.84 18.27 -7.90
CA ARG A 94 3.02 19.17 -9.05
C ARG A 94 3.16 20.58 -8.48
N PRO A 95 4.35 21.22 -8.55
CA PRO A 95 4.41 22.64 -8.26
C PRO A 95 3.52 23.29 -9.31
N ASP A 96 2.64 24.20 -8.90
CA ASP A 96 1.95 25.11 -9.80
C ASP A 96 3.01 25.93 -10.56
N THR A 97 3.52 25.38 -11.66
CA THR A 97 4.29 26.10 -12.67
C THR A 97 3.29 26.75 -13.62
N SER A 98 2.42 27.58 -13.06
CA SER A 98 1.50 28.47 -13.79
C SER A 98 1.79 29.93 -13.45
N TYR A 99 3.06 30.24 -13.13
CA TYR A 99 3.60 31.59 -13.07
C TYR A 99 5.00 31.64 -13.67
N ILE A 100 5.12 31.35 -14.98
CA ILE A 100 5.96 32.08 -15.95
C ILE A 100 5.24 31.98 -17.29
#